data_AF-Q8VR00-F1
#
_entry.id   AF-Q8VR00-F1
#
_cell.length_a   1.000
_cell.length_b   1.000
_cell.length_c   1.000
_cell.angle_alpha   90.00
_cell.angle_beta   90.00
_cell.angle_gamma   90.00
#
_symmetry.space_group_name_H-M   'P 1'
#
loop_
_entity.id
_entity.type
_entity.pdbx_description
1 polymer ?
#
loop_
_entity_poly.entity_id
_entity_poly.type
_entity_poly.pdbx_seq_one_letter_code
_entity_poly.pdbx_strand_id
1 'polypeptide(L)'
;MNAHNKPNAPVLDSYWMPFTANRQFKAAPRLLAAAEGMHYTSVDGRTVLDGTAGLWCVNAGHGRRQIAAAVERQLSTMDFAPSFQMGHPIAFDFAERLAEIAPGPAGAKLDRVFFTGSGSESVDTALKMALAYQRSIGQGTRTRLIGRERGYHGVGFGGISVGGIVNNRRVFPQLPGSDHLRHTHDPAKNAFVKGQPEHGAELADDLE
;
A
#
# COMPACT_ATOMS: atom_id res chain seq x y z
N MET A 1 1.26 21.67 -33.45
CA MET A 1 -0.19 21.87 -33.28
C MET A 1 -0.48 21.77 -31.80
N ASN A 2 -0.86 22.88 -31.17
CA ASN A 2 -1.07 22.95 -29.73
C ASN A 2 -2.33 22.17 -29.34
N ALA A 3 -2.23 21.32 -28.30
CA ALA A 3 -3.34 20.54 -27.76
C ALA A 3 -4.47 21.40 -27.13
N HIS A 4 -4.38 22.72 -27.24
CA HIS A 4 -5.27 23.70 -26.63
C HIS A 4 -6.53 24.04 -27.46
N ASN A 5 -6.75 23.42 -28.62
CA ASN A 5 -7.85 23.81 -29.52
C ASN A 5 -9.11 22.92 -29.45
N LYS A 6 -9.27 22.10 -28.40
CA LYS A 6 -10.55 21.47 -28.09
C LYS A 6 -11.18 22.19 -26.89
N PRO A 7 -12.24 22.99 -27.09
CA PRO A 7 -12.99 23.54 -25.96
C PRO A 7 -13.51 22.33 -25.16
N ASN A 8 -13.13 22.23 -23.87
CA ASN A 8 -13.43 21.14 -22.92
C ASN A 8 -12.42 19.99 -22.78
N ALA A 9 -11.21 20.06 -23.34
CA ALA A 9 -10.13 19.12 -22.98
C ALA A 9 -9.48 19.52 -21.63
N PRO A 10 -9.17 18.57 -20.72
CA PRO A 10 -8.53 18.90 -19.44
C PRO A 10 -7.10 19.40 -19.65
N VAL A 11 -6.67 20.36 -18.83
CA VAL A 11 -5.27 20.78 -18.74
C VAL A 11 -4.50 19.69 -18.00
N LEU A 12 -3.60 19.00 -18.70
CA LEU A 12 -2.87 17.87 -18.13
C LEU A 12 -1.58 18.28 -17.42
N ASP A 13 -1.09 19.50 -17.65
CA ASP A 13 0.30 19.82 -17.34
C ASP A 13 0.61 19.95 -15.85
N SER A 14 -0.35 20.46 -15.09
CA SER A 14 -0.21 20.72 -13.67
C SER A 14 -0.22 19.45 -12.81
N TYR A 15 -0.69 18.31 -13.33
CA TYR A 15 -0.72 17.06 -12.58
C TYR A 15 0.55 16.24 -12.86
N TRP A 16 1.43 16.17 -11.85
CA TRP A 16 2.55 15.24 -11.87
C TRP A 16 2.07 13.86 -11.42
N MET A 17 1.88 12.97 -12.40
CA MET A 17 1.26 11.69 -12.17
C MET A 17 2.21 10.69 -11.47
N PRO A 18 1.73 9.95 -10.44
CA PRO A 18 2.53 8.95 -9.72
C PRO A 18 2.83 7.74 -10.61
N PHE A 19 4.03 7.18 -10.50
CA PHE A 19 4.48 5.98 -11.25
C PHE A 19 4.16 6.02 -12.76
N THR A 20 4.25 7.20 -13.38
CA THR A 20 3.79 7.41 -14.75
C THR A 20 4.88 8.01 -15.64
N ALA A 21 5.05 7.47 -16.84
CA ALA A 21 5.77 8.14 -17.92
C ALA A 21 4.97 9.37 -18.39
N ASN A 22 5.09 10.49 -17.67
CA ASN A 22 4.21 11.65 -17.80
C ASN A 22 4.13 12.21 -19.23
N ARG A 23 5.27 12.32 -19.93
CA ARG A 23 5.31 12.77 -21.34
C ARG A 23 4.50 11.86 -22.26
N GLN A 24 4.64 10.54 -22.09
CA GLN A 24 3.91 9.56 -22.89
C GLN A 24 2.41 9.60 -22.60
N PHE A 25 2.02 9.68 -21.32
CA PHE A 25 0.62 9.78 -20.94
C PHE A 25 -0.02 11.05 -21.52
N LYS A 26 0.63 12.20 -21.39
CA LYS A 26 0.11 13.49 -21.88
C LYS A 26 -0.05 13.54 -23.41
N ALA A 27 0.77 12.79 -24.15
CA ALA A 27 0.63 12.68 -25.61
C ALA A 27 -0.58 11.84 -26.06
N ALA A 28 -1.02 10.89 -25.24
CA ALA A 28 -2.16 10.00 -25.53
C ALA A 28 -2.89 9.64 -24.22
N PRO A 29 -3.68 10.58 -23.64
CA PRO A 29 -4.25 10.41 -22.32
C PRO A 29 -5.34 9.33 -22.32
N ARG A 30 -5.33 8.51 -21.25
CA ARG A 30 -6.35 7.49 -20.99
C ARG A 30 -7.15 7.96 -19.79
N LEU A 31 -8.34 8.51 -20.05
CA LEU A 31 -9.17 9.16 -19.03
C LEU A 31 -10.43 8.33 -18.77
N LEU A 32 -10.73 8.15 -17.48
CA LEU A 32 -11.91 7.45 -16.98
C LEU A 32 -12.92 8.49 -16.46
N ALA A 33 -14.21 8.24 -16.68
CA ALA A 33 -15.31 9.14 -16.35
C ALA A 33 -16.23 8.59 -15.26
N ALA A 34 -16.44 7.27 -15.22
CA ALA A 34 -17.28 6.61 -14.22
C ALA A 34 -16.80 5.19 -13.94
N ALA A 35 -17.32 4.57 -12.87
CA ALA A 35 -17.05 3.18 -12.53
C ALA A 35 -18.24 2.54 -11.80
N GLU A 36 -18.57 1.30 -12.16
CA GLU A 36 -19.62 0.51 -11.51
C GLU A 36 -19.27 -0.98 -11.56
N GLY A 37 -19.41 -1.67 -10.42
CA GLY A 37 -19.09 -3.10 -10.33
C GLY A 37 -17.62 -3.36 -10.65
N MET A 38 -17.35 -4.07 -11.75
CA MET A 38 -16.00 -4.39 -12.23
C MET A 38 -15.58 -3.57 -13.46
N HIS A 39 -16.30 -2.51 -13.80
CA HIS A 39 -16.04 -1.77 -15.04
C HIS A 39 -15.81 -0.29 -14.79
N TYR A 40 -14.92 0.27 -15.59
CA TYR A 40 -14.82 1.71 -15.82
C TYR A 40 -15.56 2.08 -17.12
N THR A 41 -16.04 3.31 -17.17
CA THR A 41 -16.46 3.98 -18.42
C THR A 41 -15.46 5.09 -18.70
N SER A 42 -14.83 5.09 -19.87
CA SER A 42 -13.90 6.15 -20.29
C SER A 42 -14.64 7.41 -20.75
N VAL A 43 -13.91 8.54 -20.84
CA VAL A 43 -14.48 9.81 -21.32
C VAL A 43 -14.96 9.76 -22.78
N ASP A 44 -14.45 8.81 -23.56
CA ASP A 44 -14.88 8.55 -24.94
C ASP A 44 -15.95 7.44 -25.03
N GLY A 45 -16.53 7.04 -23.90
CA GLY A 45 -17.70 6.15 -23.82
C GLY A 45 -17.39 4.65 -23.88
N ARG A 46 -16.10 4.24 -23.87
CA ARG A 46 -15.72 2.83 -23.85
C ARG A 46 -15.88 2.24 -22.46
N THR A 47 -16.41 1.03 -22.40
CA THR A 47 -16.38 0.21 -21.18
C THR A 47 -15.03 -0.51 -21.09
N VAL A 48 -14.40 -0.47 -19.91
CA VAL A 48 -13.11 -1.10 -19.64
C VAL A 48 -13.26 -2.00 -18.43
N LEU A 49 -12.89 -3.28 -18.56
CA LEU A 49 -12.83 -4.21 -17.44
C LEU A 49 -11.71 -3.80 -16.47
N ASP A 50 -12.06 -3.68 -15.20
CA ASP A 50 -11.10 -3.56 -14.11
C ASP A 50 -10.63 -4.95 -13.66
N GLY A 51 -9.56 -5.43 -14.28
CA GLY A 51 -8.96 -6.72 -13.95
C GLY A 51 -8.12 -6.74 -12.67
N THR A 52 -7.93 -5.60 -12.01
CA THR A 52 -6.99 -5.46 -10.87
C THR A 52 -7.60 -4.78 -9.65
N ALA A 53 -8.92 -4.56 -9.63
CA ALA A 53 -9.62 -3.80 -8.60
C ALA A 53 -8.95 -2.43 -8.33
N GLY A 54 -8.66 -1.71 -9.42
CA GLY A 54 -7.90 -0.47 -9.45
C GLY A 54 -6.42 -0.77 -9.26
N LEU A 55 -5.92 -0.48 -8.06
CA LEU A 55 -4.60 -0.89 -7.60
C LEU A 55 -4.75 -1.80 -6.39
N TRP A 56 -5.46 -2.92 -6.57
CA TRP A 56 -5.68 -3.95 -5.55
C TRP A 56 -6.48 -3.47 -4.32
N CYS A 57 -7.31 -2.44 -4.48
CA CYS A 57 -7.95 -1.74 -3.36
C CYS A 57 -9.48 -1.64 -3.45
N VAL A 58 -10.11 -1.85 -4.61
CA VAL A 58 -11.56 -1.76 -4.79
C VAL A 58 -12.22 -3.14 -4.70
N ASN A 59 -11.91 -3.90 -3.65
CA ASN A 59 -12.24 -5.33 -3.56
C ASN A 59 -13.76 -5.60 -3.45
N ALA A 60 -14.54 -4.63 -2.98
CA ALA A 60 -16.00 -4.73 -2.92
C ALA A 60 -16.69 -4.37 -4.26
N GLY A 61 -15.92 -3.98 -5.29
CA GLY A 61 -16.41 -3.42 -6.54
C GLY A 61 -16.65 -1.90 -6.48
N HIS A 62 -16.71 -1.26 -7.64
CA HIS A 62 -16.94 0.18 -7.79
C HIS A 62 -18.39 0.56 -7.50
N GLY A 63 -18.62 1.78 -7.00
CA GLY A 63 -19.96 2.37 -6.86
C GLY A 63 -20.82 1.80 -5.73
N ARG A 64 -20.22 1.28 -4.65
CA ARG A 64 -20.98 0.68 -3.53
C ARG A 64 -21.77 1.74 -2.75
N ARG A 65 -23.07 1.81 -3.01
CA ARG A 65 -24.00 2.76 -2.36
C ARG A 65 -23.94 2.75 -0.83
N GLN A 66 -23.79 1.58 -0.21
CA GLN A 66 -23.67 1.45 1.24
C GLN A 66 -22.44 2.19 1.81
N ILE A 67 -21.30 2.12 1.10
CA ILE A 67 -20.06 2.81 1.50
C ILE A 67 -20.23 4.31 1.29
N ALA A 68 -20.75 4.74 0.13
CA ALA A 68 -20.97 6.15 -0.18
C ALA A 68 -21.88 6.83 0.86
N ALA A 69 -23.02 6.21 1.19
CA ALA A 69 -23.95 6.74 2.19
C ALA A 69 -23.36 6.77 3.61
N ALA A 70 -22.45 5.85 3.95
CA ALA A 70 -21.74 5.87 5.23
C ALA A 70 -20.76 7.04 5.32
N VAL A 71 -20.00 7.30 4.25
CA VAL A 71 -19.06 8.42 4.17
C VAL A 71 -19.80 9.76 4.20
N GLU A 72 -20.85 9.92 3.38
CA GLU A 72 -21.66 11.15 3.33
C GLU A 72 -22.21 11.55 4.70
N ARG A 73 -22.82 10.59 5.41
CA ARG A 73 -23.36 10.81 6.76
C ARG A 73 -22.27 11.20 7.74
N GLN A 74 -21.11 10.55 7.69
CA GLN A 74 -20.02 10.85 8.61
C GLN A 74 -19.45 12.23 8.33
N LEU A 75 -19.16 12.57 7.07
CA LEU A 75 -18.67 13.90 6.68
C LEU A 75 -19.62 15.02 7.10
N SER A 76 -20.93 14.81 6.99
CA SER A 76 -21.94 15.80 7.39
C SER A 76 -22.11 15.94 8.90
N THR A 77 -21.69 14.92 9.66
CA THR A 77 -21.79 14.89 11.12
C THR A 77 -20.51 15.43 11.76
N MET A 78 -19.36 14.95 11.30
CA MET A 78 -18.02 15.29 11.76
C MET A 78 -17.01 14.82 10.71
N ASP A 79 -16.53 15.78 9.93
CA ASP A 79 -15.53 15.59 8.89
C ASP A 79 -14.16 15.22 9.47
N PHE A 80 -13.78 15.81 10.61
CA PHE A 80 -12.51 15.54 11.27
C PHE A 80 -12.59 15.72 12.79
N ALA A 81 -11.95 14.80 13.51
CA ALA A 81 -11.61 14.96 14.93
C ALA A 81 -10.13 14.57 15.13
N PRO A 82 -9.37 15.31 15.93
CA PRO A 82 -7.99 14.97 16.23
C PRO A 82 -7.92 13.65 17.02
N SER A 83 -6.90 12.84 16.75
CA SER A 83 -6.61 11.60 17.51
C SER A 83 -5.43 11.74 18.48
N PHE A 84 -4.96 12.96 18.71
CA PHE A 84 -3.90 13.25 19.68
C PHE A 84 -4.53 13.69 20.99
N GLN A 85 -4.56 12.80 21.98
CA GLN A 85 -5.21 13.01 23.30
C GLN A 85 -6.73 13.23 23.23
N MET A 86 -7.34 12.93 22.08
CA MET A 86 -8.77 12.98 21.80
C MET A 86 -9.15 11.77 20.93
N GLY A 87 -10.44 11.48 20.80
CA GLY A 87 -10.90 10.37 19.99
C GLY A 87 -12.39 10.46 19.65
N HIS A 88 -12.83 9.58 18.76
CA HIS A 88 -14.24 9.45 18.38
C HIS A 88 -14.64 7.97 18.32
N PRO A 89 -15.91 7.61 18.61
CA PRO A 89 -16.35 6.22 18.76
C PRO A 89 -16.02 5.32 17.57
N ILE A 90 -16.19 5.82 16.34
CA ILE A 90 -16.00 5.04 15.11
C ILE A 90 -14.58 4.45 14.99
N ALA A 91 -13.55 5.15 15.44
CA ALA A 91 -12.18 4.63 15.38
C ALA A 91 -12.00 3.42 16.31
N PHE A 92 -12.60 3.47 17.50
CA PHE A 92 -12.58 2.36 18.47
C PHE A 92 -13.40 1.18 17.98
N ASP A 93 -14.62 1.42 17.48
CA ASP A 93 -15.48 0.37 16.91
C ASP A 93 -14.80 -0.35 15.74
N PHE A 94 -14.10 0.41 14.88
CA PHE A 94 -13.39 -0.17 13.75
C PHE A 94 -12.14 -0.95 14.20
N ALA A 95 -11.39 -0.43 15.17
CA ALA A 95 -10.24 -1.14 15.73
C ALA A 95 -10.66 -2.48 16.36
N GLU A 96 -11.78 -2.51 17.10
CA GLU A 96 -12.31 -3.74 17.71
C GLU A 96 -12.67 -4.77 16.64
N ARG A 97 -13.42 -4.37 15.60
CA ARG A 97 -13.78 -5.27 14.49
C ARG A 97 -12.59 -5.81 13.73
N LEU A 98 -11.53 -5.00 13.58
CA LEU A 98 -10.27 -5.48 12.99
C LEU A 98 -9.58 -6.49 13.90
N ALA A 99 -9.53 -6.22 15.21
CA ALA A 99 -8.95 -7.13 16.20
C ALA A 99 -9.72 -8.46 16.25
N GLU A 100 -11.03 -8.48 16.05
CA GLU A 100 -11.85 -9.71 15.98
C GLU A 100 -11.39 -10.66 14.86
N ILE A 101 -11.05 -10.14 13.68
CA ILE A 101 -10.64 -10.93 12.51
C ILE A 101 -9.11 -11.07 12.36
N ALA A 102 -8.32 -10.43 13.22
CA ALA A 102 -6.88 -10.44 13.12
C ALA A 102 -6.28 -11.85 13.36
N PRO A 103 -5.22 -12.22 12.63
CA PRO A 103 -4.59 -13.53 12.78
C PRO A 103 -3.77 -13.65 14.09
N GLY A 104 -3.53 -14.88 14.51
CA GLY A 104 -2.66 -15.23 15.64
C GLY A 104 -3.30 -16.23 16.61
N PRO A 105 -2.50 -17.03 17.33
CA PRO A 105 -3.02 -17.93 18.36
C PRO A 105 -3.52 -17.13 19.58
N ALA A 106 -4.33 -17.78 20.43
CA ALA A 106 -4.79 -17.18 21.68
C ALA A 106 -3.59 -16.71 22.52
N GLY A 107 -3.60 -15.46 22.98
CA GLY A 107 -2.50 -14.83 23.73
C GLY A 107 -1.41 -14.16 22.87
N ALA A 108 -1.43 -14.33 21.54
CA ALA A 108 -0.52 -13.64 20.61
C ALA A 108 -1.26 -13.10 19.37
N LYS A 109 -2.54 -12.77 19.53
CA LYS A 109 -3.36 -12.17 18.48
C LYS A 109 -2.92 -10.73 18.23
N LEU A 110 -2.97 -10.29 16.97
CA LEU A 110 -2.71 -8.90 16.61
C LEU A 110 -3.94 -8.03 16.93
N ASP A 111 -4.09 -7.62 18.20
CA ASP A 111 -5.31 -6.97 18.73
C ASP A 111 -5.14 -5.47 19.05
N ARG A 112 -3.97 -4.89 18.74
CA ARG A 112 -3.69 -3.45 18.89
C ARG A 112 -3.52 -2.80 17.52
N VAL A 113 -4.42 -1.88 17.19
CA VAL A 113 -4.48 -1.23 15.87
C VAL A 113 -3.99 0.22 15.97
N PHE A 114 -3.03 0.58 15.11
CA PHE A 114 -2.59 1.94 14.88
C PHE A 114 -2.93 2.35 13.44
N PHE A 115 -3.77 3.36 13.26
CA PHE A 115 -4.22 3.80 11.93
C PHE A 115 -3.23 4.75 11.26
N THR A 116 -3.14 4.65 9.93
CA THR A 116 -2.36 5.52 9.04
C THR A 116 -3.18 5.84 7.78
N GLY A 117 -2.69 6.74 6.93
CA GLY A 117 -3.34 7.10 5.67
C GLY A 117 -2.93 6.23 4.47
N SER A 118 -1.86 5.42 4.58
CA SER A 118 -1.40 4.57 3.47
C SER A 118 -0.57 3.39 3.93
N GLY A 119 -0.41 2.40 3.04
CA GLY A 119 0.51 1.28 3.27
C GLY A 119 1.97 1.72 3.47
N SER A 120 2.41 2.79 2.80
CA SER A 120 3.75 3.36 3.00
C SER A 120 3.93 3.88 4.43
N GLU A 121 2.95 4.64 4.93
CA GLU A 121 2.99 5.16 6.31
C GLU A 121 2.90 4.04 7.35
N SER A 122 2.14 2.98 7.07
CA SER A 122 2.09 1.79 7.93
C SER A 122 3.44 1.12 8.06
N VAL A 123 4.20 1.00 6.97
CA VAL A 123 5.55 0.41 7.00
C VAL A 123 6.49 1.28 7.82
N ASP A 124 6.59 2.58 7.53
CA ASP A 124 7.47 3.48 8.27
C ASP A 124 7.11 3.51 9.77
N THR A 125 5.80 3.44 10.10
CA THR A 125 5.31 3.32 11.48
C THR A 125 5.73 2.00 12.13
N ALA A 126 5.57 0.87 11.43
CA ALA A 126 5.95 -0.45 11.93
C ALA A 126 7.47 -0.55 12.18
N LEU A 127 8.31 -0.04 11.28
CA LEU A 127 9.76 -0.01 11.44
C LEU A 127 10.15 0.79 12.69
N LYS A 128 9.54 1.97 12.90
CA LYS A 128 9.77 2.78 14.10
C LYS A 128 9.32 2.08 15.38
N MET A 129 8.15 1.43 15.37
CA MET A 129 7.65 0.67 16.51
C MET A 129 8.58 -0.48 16.88
N ALA A 130 9.09 -1.23 15.89
CA ALA A 130 10.04 -2.33 16.11
C ALA A 130 11.33 -1.85 16.79
N LEU A 131 11.92 -0.75 16.29
CA LEU A 131 13.13 -0.16 16.88
C LEU A 131 12.87 0.38 18.30
N ALA A 132 11.75 1.08 18.49
CA ALA A 132 11.36 1.61 19.80
C ALA A 132 11.14 0.49 20.83
N TYR A 133 10.54 -0.63 20.41
CA TYR A 133 10.36 -1.81 21.24
C TYR A 133 11.70 -2.42 21.66
N GLN A 134 12.62 -2.66 20.73
CA GLN A 134 13.94 -3.20 21.08
C GLN A 134 14.68 -2.30 22.08
N ARG A 135 14.60 -0.98 21.88
CA ARG A 135 15.17 -0.02 22.83
C ARG A 135 14.50 -0.07 24.20
N SER A 136 13.18 -0.20 24.27
CA SER A 136 12.44 -0.19 25.55
C SER A 136 12.71 -1.43 26.40
N ILE A 137 13.07 -2.57 25.78
CA ILE A 137 13.47 -3.80 26.48
C ILE A 137 14.98 -3.90 26.74
N GLY A 138 15.74 -2.80 26.60
CA GLY A 138 17.18 -2.76 26.85
C GLY A 138 18.07 -3.29 25.71
N GLN A 139 17.48 -3.65 24.57
CA GLN A 139 18.17 -4.17 23.37
C GLN A 139 18.41 -3.06 22.33
N GLY A 140 18.79 -1.86 22.78
CA GLY A 140 18.89 -0.67 21.93
C GLY A 140 19.92 -0.74 20.80
N THR A 141 20.82 -1.72 20.81
CA THR A 141 21.78 -1.98 19.73
C THR A 141 21.15 -2.72 18.54
N ARG A 142 19.98 -3.35 18.72
CA ARG A 142 19.22 -4.02 17.65
C ARG A 142 18.55 -2.99 16.75
N THR A 143 19.31 -2.53 15.76
CA THR A 143 18.92 -1.42 14.87
C THR A 143 18.81 -1.80 13.40
N ARG A 144 19.24 -3.01 13.01
CA ARG A 144 19.15 -3.49 11.64
C ARG A 144 17.71 -3.74 11.23
N LEU A 145 17.37 -3.36 10.00
CA LEU A 145 16.05 -3.57 9.40
C LEU A 145 16.21 -4.47 8.17
N ILE A 146 15.55 -5.61 8.17
CA ILE A 146 15.72 -6.61 7.11
C ILE A 146 14.50 -6.61 6.20
N GLY A 147 14.74 -6.34 4.92
CA GLY A 147 13.80 -6.47 3.82
C GLY A 147 13.99 -7.76 3.04
N ARG A 148 13.41 -7.80 1.84
CA ARG A 148 13.64 -8.89 0.89
C ARG A 148 13.73 -8.37 -0.54
N GLU A 149 14.60 -8.97 -1.33
CA GLU A 149 14.67 -8.72 -2.77
C GLU A 149 13.28 -8.81 -3.42
N ARG A 150 13.00 -7.95 -4.40
CA ARG A 150 11.69 -7.78 -5.05
C ARG A 150 10.50 -7.46 -4.13
N GLY A 151 10.69 -7.32 -2.82
CA GLY A 151 9.65 -6.87 -1.90
C GLY A 151 9.19 -5.44 -2.19
N TYR A 152 7.90 -5.16 -2.01
CA TYR A 152 7.33 -3.82 -2.13
C TYR A 152 6.70 -3.41 -0.79
N HIS A 153 7.20 -2.32 -0.23
CA HIS A 153 6.76 -1.78 1.06
C HIS A 153 6.41 -0.28 0.97
N GLY A 154 5.91 0.14 -0.19
CA GLY A 154 5.55 1.53 -0.45
C GLY A 154 6.71 2.37 -1.00
N VAL A 155 6.58 3.69 -0.85
CA VAL A 155 7.51 4.69 -1.43
C VAL A 155 8.09 5.67 -0.41
N GLY A 156 7.75 5.52 0.88
CA GLY A 156 8.44 6.23 1.97
C GLY A 156 9.90 5.79 2.08
N PHE A 157 10.76 6.61 2.69
CA PHE A 157 12.19 6.27 2.84
C PHE A 157 12.39 4.96 3.61
N GLY A 158 11.58 4.68 4.64
CA GLY A 158 11.59 3.39 5.33
C GLY A 158 11.22 2.25 4.38
N GLY A 159 10.06 2.37 3.73
CA GLY A 159 9.55 1.40 2.76
C GLY A 159 10.49 1.06 1.61
N ILE A 160 11.15 2.04 0.99
CA ILE A 160 12.11 1.75 -0.10
C ILE A 160 13.42 1.12 0.41
N SER A 161 13.79 1.39 1.67
CA SER A 161 15.01 0.84 2.28
C SER A 161 14.89 -0.66 2.55
N VAL A 162 13.73 -1.11 3.03
CA VAL A 162 13.43 -2.54 3.20
C VAL A 162 12.76 -3.16 1.95
N GLY A 163 12.45 -2.36 0.94
CA GLY A 163 11.93 -2.81 -0.35
C GLY A 163 13.04 -3.29 -1.29
N GLY A 164 12.75 -4.33 -2.07
CA GLY A 164 13.74 -4.97 -2.95
C GLY A 164 13.57 -4.67 -4.44
N ILE A 165 12.58 -3.87 -4.85
CA ILE A 165 12.40 -3.47 -6.26
C ILE A 165 13.40 -2.38 -6.63
N VAL A 166 14.41 -2.74 -7.44
CA VAL A 166 15.54 -1.87 -7.79
C VAL A 166 15.10 -0.50 -8.32
N ASN A 167 14.14 -0.44 -9.24
CA ASN A 167 13.69 0.82 -9.84
C ASN A 167 13.08 1.81 -8.82
N ASN A 168 12.52 1.30 -7.72
CA ASN A 168 11.93 2.15 -6.68
C ASN A 168 12.99 2.77 -5.76
N ARG A 169 14.18 2.19 -5.68
CA ARG A 169 15.25 2.61 -4.76
C ARG A 169 16.50 3.19 -5.46
N ARG A 170 16.71 2.92 -6.76
CA ARG A 170 17.96 3.21 -7.50
C ARG A 170 18.48 4.64 -7.35
N VAL A 171 17.59 5.63 -7.27
CA VAL A 171 17.95 7.05 -7.31
C VAL A 171 17.90 7.74 -5.95
N PHE A 172 17.49 7.03 -4.90
CA PHE A 172 17.28 7.59 -3.57
C PHE A 172 18.29 7.00 -2.58
N PRO A 173 18.76 7.77 -1.59
CA PRO A 173 19.49 7.21 -0.46
C PRO A 173 18.58 6.29 0.36
N GLN A 174 19.18 5.27 0.96
CA GLN A 174 18.49 4.30 1.81
C GLN A 174 18.87 4.52 3.29
N LEU A 175 18.02 4.06 4.20
CA LEU A 175 18.29 4.11 5.63
C LEU A 175 19.53 3.25 5.96
N PRO A 176 20.49 3.77 6.74
CA PRO A 176 21.63 2.98 7.19
C PRO A 176 21.18 1.74 7.99
N GLY A 177 21.89 0.63 7.81
CA GLY A 177 21.59 -0.62 8.53
C GLY A 177 20.39 -1.40 7.99
N SER A 178 19.87 -1.04 6.81
CA SER A 178 18.94 -1.90 6.07
C SER A 178 19.69 -2.95 5.23
N ASP A 179 19.20 -4.18 5.20
CA ASP A 179 19.70 -5.26 4.35
C ASP A 179 18.54 -6.09 3.77
N HIS A 180 18.81 -7.04 2.87
CA HIS A 180 17.79 -7.81 2.17
C HIS A 180 18.09 -9.31 2.13
N LEU A 181 17.10 -10.10 2.52
CA LEU A 181 17.07 -11.54 2.19
C LEU A 181 16.90 -11.74 0.67
N ARG A 182 17.41 -12.87 0.16
CA ARG A 182 17.18 -13.27 -1.23
C ARG A 182 15.70 -13.51 -1.52
N HIS A 183 15.30 -13.35 -2.78
CA HIS A 183 13.92 -13.61 -3.20
C HIS A 183 13.60 -15.12 -3.20
N THR A 184 12.37 -15.49 -2.87
CA THR A 184 11.92 -16.90 -2.75
C THR A 184 11.55 -17.56 -4.09
N HIS A 185 11.69 -16.85 -5.21
CA HIS A 185 11.37 -17.39 -6.53
C HIS A 185 12.55 -18.18 -7.08
N ASP A 186 12.43 -19.50 -7.03
CA ASP A 186 13.37 -20.46 -7.58
C ASP A 186 12.66 -21.32 -8.65
N PRO A 187 12.68 -20.94 -9.94
CA PRO A 187 12.10 -21.74 -11.00
C PRO A 187 12.75 -23.12 -11.18
N ALA A 188 14.00 -23.32 -10.74
CA ALA A 188 14.66 -24.61 -10.91
C ALA A 188 14.07 -25.67 -9.96
N LYS A 189 13.67 -25.27 -8.75
CA LYS A 189 13.05 -26.15 -7.75
C LYS A 189 11.52 -26.02 -7.68
N ASN A 190 11.00 -24.83 -7.97
CA ASN A 190 9.61 -24.44 -7.72
C ASN A 190 8.91 -23.86 -8.96
N ALA A 191 9.24 -24.35 -10.17
CA ALA A 191 8.56 -23.93 -11.41
C ALA A 191 7.04 -24.07 -11.34
N PHE A 192 6.56 -25.15 -10.73
CA PHE A 192 5.15 -25.38 -10.44
C PHE A 192 5.00 -26.15 -9.12
N VAL A 193 4.50 -25.46 -8.10
CA VAL A 193 4.12 -26.07 -6.82
C VAL A 193 2.73 -25.61 -6.45
N LYS A 194 1.86 -26.55 -6.10
CA LYS A 194 0.54 -26.24 -5.55
C LYS A 194 0.67 -26.08 -4.03
N GLY A 195 0.39 -24.89 -3.50
CA GLY A 195 0.48 -24.60 -2.07
C GLY A 195 1.89 -24.17 -1.66
N GLN A 196 2.40 -24.72 -0.55
CA GLN A 196 3.71 -24.38 -0.01
C GLN A 196 4.80 -25.31 -0.58
N PRO A 197 5.91 -24.76 -1.12
CA PRO A 197 7.08 -25.55 -1.53
C PRO A 197 7.76 -26.30 -0.38
N GLU A 198 8.34 -27.48 -0.70
CA GLU A 198 9.16 -28.29 0.21
C GLU A 198 10.55 -27.67 0.47
N HIS A 199 10.96 -26.70 -0.36
CA HIS A 199 12.25 -26.01 -0.30
C HIS A 199 12.08 -24.49 -0.23
N GLY A 200 13.11 -23.79 0.22
CA GLY A 200 13.16 -22.32 0.31
C GLY A 200 13.07 -21.79 1.75
N ALA A 201 12.82 -22.65 2.73
CA ALA A 201 12.88 -22.27 4.15
C ALA A 201 14.30 -21.89 4.56
N GLU A 202 15.31 -22.58 3.99
CA GLU A 202 16.74 -22.32 4.20
C GLU A 202 17.17 -20.90 3.76
N LEU A 203 16.38 -20.23 2.92
CA LEU A 203 16.65 -18.86 2.49
C LEU A 203 16.41 -17.84 3.62
N ALA A 204 15.72 -18.22 4.69
CA ALA A 204 15.55 -17.37 5.87
C ALA A 204 16.85 -17.24 6.68
N ASP A 205 17.77 -18.20 6.53
CA ASP A 205 19.00 -18.31 7.31
C ASP A 205 20.17 -17.53 6.69
N ASP A 206 19.93 -16.81 5.58
CA ASP A 206 20.95 -16.02 4.85
C ASP A 206 21.67 -14.96 5.70
N LEU A 207 21.12 -14.60 6.85
CA LEU A 207 21.60 -13.55 7.74
C LEU A 207 22.10 -14.06 9.10
N GLU A 208 22.18 -15.39 9.28
CA GLU A 208 22.90 -16.03 10.40
C GLU A 208 24.43 -15.92 10.20
#